data_AF-A0A1Y1K5B8-F1
#
_entry.id   AF-A0A1Y1K5B8-F1
#
_cell.length_a   1.000
_cell.length_b   1.000
_cell.length_c   1.000
_cell.angle_alpha   90.00
_cell.angle_beta   90.00
_cell.angle_gamma   90.00
#
_symmetry.space_group_name_H-M   'P 1'
#
loop_
_entity.id
_entity.type
_entity.pdbx_description
1 polymer ?
#
loop_
_entity_poly.entity_id
_entity_poly.type
_entity_poly.pdbx_seq_one_letter_code
_entity_poly.pdbx_strand_id
1 'polypeptide(L)'
;PLRHNAMKLGNWADKRVWEAHAYSFTVVTPSLGSCDIRKAEFGGLFGFVLEQNKASTGPLFLSEFGVGMTGGPHDGLSDQDNDYLTCLVGYMENNDADWAHWAVQGSYYVRDKTVDYNETWGALDYEWSDWRNPKFKGMLGNMFAVTQGP
;
A
#
# COMPACT_ATOMS: atom_id res chain seq x y z
N PRO A 1 19.92 -6.09 3.04
CA PRO A 1 20.45 -6.92 4.16
C PRO A 1 19.69 -8.25 4.36
N LEU A 2 18.36 -8.21 4.50
CA LEU A 2 17.53 -9.42 4.74
C LEU A 2 17.38 -10.33 3.51
N ARG A 3 17.52 -9.80 2.29
CA ARG A 3 17.50 -10.60 1.06
C ARG A 3 18.65 -11.60 0.94
N HIS A 4 19.76 -11.34 1.62
CA HIS A 4 20.97 -12.16 1.56
C HIS A 4 21.37 -12.77 2.90
N ASN A 5 20.77 -12.32 4.01
CA ASN A 5 21.07 -12.78 5.36
C ASN A 5 19.80 -13.26 6.05
N ALA A 6 19.83 -14.50 6.56
CA ALA A 6 18.74 -15.04 7.34
C ALA A 6 18.69 -14.37 8.72
N MET A 7 17.50 -13.89 9.10
CA MET A 7 17.24 -13.45 10.46
C MET A 7 17.26 -14.67 11.39
N LYS A 8 17.90 -14.56 12.56
CA LYS A 8 17.92 -15.63 13.56
C LYS A 8 16.59 -15.63 14.33
N LEU A 9 15.63 -16.43 13.89
CA LEU A 9 14.26 -16.43 14.42
C LEU A 9 14.08 -17.27 15.70
N GLY A 10 14.91 -18.30 15.89
CA GLY A 10 14.68 -19.26 16.97
C GLY A 10 13.25 -19.81 16.95
N ASN A 11 12.57 -19.77 18.09
CA ASN A 11 11.18 -20.25 18.24
C ASN A 11 10.11 -19.28 17.71
N TRP A 12 10.50 -18.21 17.02
CA TRP A 12 9.59 -17.21 16.43
C TRP A 12 9.42 -17.38 14.92
N ALA A 13 9.99 -18.43 14.32
CA ALA A 13 9.93 -18.65 12.88
C ALA A 13 8.48 -18.64 12.35
N ASP A 14 7.58 -19.33 13.05
CA ASP A 14 6.16 -19.45 12.70
C ASP A 14 5.29 -18.33 13.28
N LYS A 15 5.90 -17.28 13.86
CA LYS A 15 5.21 -16.15 14.52
C LYS A 15 5.53 -14.80 13.87
N ARG A 16 6.08 -14.82 12.66
CA ARG A 16 6.55 -13.63 11.96
C ARG A 16 5.62 -13.28 10.81
N VAL A 17 5.33 -11.98 10.71
CA VAL A 17 4.77 -11.33 9.52
C VAL A 17 5.75 -10.23 9.10
N TRP A 18 5.99 -10.10 7.80
CA TRP A 18 6.75 -8.99 7.24
C TRP A 18 5.82 -7.83 6.96
N GLU A 19 6.33 -6.63 7.12
CA GLU A 19 5.54 -5.40 7.07
C GLU A 19 6.23 -4.42 6.11
N ALA A 20 5.44 -3.72 5.30
CA ALA A 20 5.93 -2.69 4.41
C ALA A 20 4.96 -1.51 4.31
N HIS A 21 5.53 -0.31 4.14
CA HIS A 21 4.82 0.88 3.68
C HIS A 21 5.26 1.20 2.25
N ALA A 22 4.32 1.63 1.40
CA ALA A 22 4.64 2.10 0.07
C ALA A 22 3.80 3.34 -0.24
N TYR A 23 4.45 4.43 -0.65
CA TYR A 23 3.82 5.65 -1.18
C TYR A 23 4.58 6.13 -2.43
N SER A 24 3.92 6.94 -3.25
CA SER A 24 4.48 7.52 -4.50
C SER A 24 5.77 8.34 -4.30
N PHE A 25 6.06 8.75 -3.05
CA PHE A 25 7.20 9.56 -2.62
C PHE A 25 8.20 8.83 -1.68
N THR A 26 8.14 7.49 -1.58
CA THR A 26 8.98 6.71 -0.66
C THR A 26 10.01 5.83 -1.39
N VAL A 27 9.93 4.51 -1.21
CA VAL A 27 10.94 3.53 -1.63
C VAL A 27 11.00 3.31 -3.15
N VAL A 28 10.00 3.81 -3.88
CA VAL A 28 9.88 3.74 -5.35
C VAL A 28 10.00 5.11 -6.03
N THR A 29 10.75 6.01 -5.37
CA THR A 29 11.01 7.38 -5.82
C THR A 29 12.51 7.53 -6.14
N PRO A 30 12.87 8.15 -7.28
CA PRO A 30 12.01 8.76 -8.29
C PRO A 30 11.22 7.75 -9.13
N SER A 31 10.07 8.18 -9.68
CA SER A 31 9.36 7.38 -10.69
C SER A 31 10.19 7.29 -11.96
N LEU A 32 10.40 6.08 -12.47
CA LEU A 32 11.04 5.85 -13.77
C LEU A 32 10.02 5.76 -14.93
N GLY A 33 8.74 6.08 -14.67
CA GLY A 33 7.69 6.13 -15.70
C GLY A 33 7.28 4.78 -16.27
N SER A 34 7.63 3.67 -15.61
CA SER A 34 7.28 2.32 -16.03
C SER A 34 6.69 1.51 -14.89
N CYS A 35 5.51 0.94 -15.14
CA CYS A 35 4.83 0.09 -14.18
C CYS A 35 5.60 -1.21 -13.90
N ASP A 36 6.19 -1.80 -14.93
CA ASP A 36 6.98 -3.04 -14.79
C ASP A 36 8.21 -2.80 -13.92
N ILE A 37 8.89 -1.67 -14.10
CA ILE A 37 10.02 -1.27 -13.25
C ILE A 37 9.55 -1.08 -11.81
N ARG A 38 8.45 -0.37 -11.60
CA ARG A 38 7.90 -0.13 -10.25
C ARG A 38 7.47 -1.43 -9.54
N LYS A 39 6.86 -2.36 -10.28
CA LYS A 39 6.54 -3.70 -9.75
C LYS A 39 7.81 -4.49 -9.40
N ALA A 40 8.85 -4.38 -10.21
CA ALA A 40 10.15 -4.98 -9.90
C ALA A 40 10.81 -4.35 -8.65
N GLU A 41 10.65 -3.05 -8.44
CA GLU A 41 11.09 -2.36 -7.22
C GLU A 41 10.35 -2.90 -5.99
N PHE A 42 9.01 -2.98 -6.02
CA PHE A 42 8.22 -3.58 -4.93
C PHE A 42 8.70 -5.01 -4.61
N GLY A 43 8.87 -5.83 -5.64
CA GLY A 43 9.43 -7.18 -5.51
C GLY A 43 10.83 -7.21 -4.88
N GLY A 44 11.71 -6.31 -5.31
CA GLY A 44 13.07 -6.25 -4.80
C GLY A 44 13.18 -5.72 -3.36
N LEU A 45 12.29 -4.82 -2.97
CA LEU A 45 12.33 -4.08 -1.69
C LEU A 45 11.64 -4.83 -0.56
N PHE A 46 10.43 -5.35 -0.80
CA PHE A 46 9.66 -6.08 0.21
C PHE A 46 9.09 -7.40 -0.30
N GLY A 47 8.73 -7.50 -1.58
CA GLY A 47 8.08 -8.69 -2.14
C GLY A 47 8.94 -9.96 -2.18
N PHE A 48 10.26 -9.83 -2.04
CA PHE A 48 11.18 -10.97 -2.00
C PHE A 48 10.88 -11.96 -0.86
N VAL A 49 10.11 -11.55 0.15
CA VAL A 49 9.65 -12.43 1.23
C VAL A 49 8.52 -13.36 0.81
N LEU A 50 7.89 -13.13 -0.34
CA LEU A 50 6.86 -14.00 -0.91
C LEU A 50 7.45 -15.09 -1.82
N GLU A 51 8.73 -14.98 -2.18
CA GLU A 51 9.45 -16.02 -2.93
C GLU A 51 9.49 -17.30 -2.10
N GLN A 52 8.92 -18.38 -2.61
CA GLN A 52 8.85 -19.67 -1.91
C GLN A 52 10.23 -20.32 -1.75
N ASN A 53 10.38 -21.14 -0.70
CA ASN A 53 11.59 -21.91 -0.40
C ASN A 53 12.85 -21.04 -0.11
N LYS A 54 12.65 -19.85 0.45
CA LYS A 54 13.73 -18.96 0.93
C LYS A 54 13.70 -18.87 2.46
N ALA A 55 14.84 -18.55 3.08
CA ALA A 55 14.89 -18.29 4.51
C ALA A 55 14.05 -17.06 4.94
N SER A 56 13.83 -16.13 4.00
CA SER A 56 12.98 -14.96 4.18
C SER A 56 11.50 -15.24 3.95
N THR A 57 11.12 -16.42 3.42
CA THR A 57 9.73 -16.70 3.05
C THR A 57 8.80 -16.51 4.24
N GLY A 58 7.72 -15.77 4.06
CA GLY A 58 6.68 -15.59 5.06
C GLY A 58 5.62 -14.57 4.63
N PRO A 59 4.53 -14.46 5.41
CA PRO A 59 3.43 -13.54 5.11
C PRO A 59 3.91 -12.10 5.01
N LEU A 60 3.35 -11.35 4.06
CA LEU A 60 3.58 -9.91 3.89
C LEU A 60 2.28 -9.16 4.19
N PHE A 61 2.40 -8.10 4.99
CA PHE A 61 1.34 -7.15 5.27
C PHE A 61 1.78 -5.76 4.79
N LEU A 62 1.15 -5.26 3.72
CA LEU A 62 1.30 -3.88 3.26
C LEU A 62 0.48 -2.98 4.17
N SER A 63 1.07 -2.58 5.30
CA SER A 63 0.34 -1.97 6.40
C SER A 63 -0.02 -0.50 6.17
N GLU A 64 0.68 0.15 5.22
CA GLU A 64 0.32 1.49 4.77
C GLU A 64 0.57 1.70 3.27
N PHE A 65 -0.45 2.21 2.60
CA PHE A 65 -0.37 2.81 1.28
C PHE A 65 -1.52 3.81 1.12
N GLY A 66 -1.42 4.72 0.15
CA GLY A 66 -2.50 5.67 -0.11
C GLY A 66 -2.15 6.67 -1.20
N VAL A 67 -3.14 7.48 -1.56
CA VAL A 67 -3.04 8.55 -2.56
C VAL A 67 -3.89 9.75 -2.15
N GLY A 68 -3.55 10.93 -2.64
CA GLY A 68 -4.44 12.08 -2.55
C GLY A 68 -5.70 11.86 -3.40
N MET A 69 -6.88 11.99 -2.80
CA MET A 69 -8.15 11.69 -3.47
C MET A 69 -8.95 12.92 -3.87
N THR A 70 -8.35 14.11 -3.81
CA THR A 70 -9.03 15.37 -4.07
C THR A 70 -8.37 16.14 -5.22
N GLY A 71 -9.06 16.21 -6.35
CA GLY A 71 -8.85 17.28 -7.35
C GLY A 71 -7.95 16.97 -8.54
N GLY A 72 -7.51 15.73 -8.76
CA GLY A 72 -6.78 15.37 -9.98
C GLY A 72 -7.66 14.87 -11.13
N PRO A 73 -7.11 14.79 -12.36
CA PRO A 73 -7.87 14.48 -13.58
C PRO A 73 -8.32 13.02 -13.70
N HIS A 74 -7.77 12.12 -12.87
CA HIS A 74 -8.08 10.70 -12.88
C HIS A 74 -9.06 10.35 -11.77
N ASP A 75 -10.32 10.77 -11.95
CA ASP A 75 -11.39 10.56 -10.95
C ASP A 75 -10.99 11.06 -9.55
N GLY A 76 -10.29 12.19 -9.47
CA GLY A 76 -9.85 12.79 -8.22
C GLY A 76 -8.38 12.53 -7.85
N LEU A 77 -7.66 11.67 -8.59
CA LEU A 77 -6.22 11.41 -8.40
C LEU A 77 -5.38 12.24 -9.37
N SER A 78 -4.22 12.70 -8.88
CA SER A 78 -3.17 13.28 -9.74
C SER A 78 -2.60 12.22 -10.69
N ASP A 79 -1.92 12.63 -11.76
CA ASP A 79 -1.25 11.69 -12.69
C ASP A 79 -0.26 10.79 -11.92
N GLN A 80 0.53 11.38 -11.01
CA GLN A 80 1.49 10.64 -10.18
C GLN A 80 0.81 9.60 -9.28
N ASP A 81 -0.30 9.97 -8.63
CA ASP A 81 -1.04 9.10 -7.73
C ASP A 81 -1.76 7.98 -8.49
N ASN A 82 -2.38 8.30 -9.63
CA ASN A 82 -3.03 7.33 -10.50
C ASN A 82 -2.03 6.28 -11.00
N ASP A 83 -0.87 6.73 -11.49
CA ASP A 83 0.19 5.85 -11.99
C ASP A 83 0.76 4.95 -10.88
N TYR A 84 1.02 5.52 -9.69
CA TYR A 84 1.50 4.76 -8.55
C TYR A 84 0.46 3.74 -8.06
N LEU A 85 -0.80 4.14 -7.85
CA LEU A 85 -1.84 3.28 -7.30
C LEU A 85 -2.15 2.13 -8.26
N THR A 86 -2.28 2.42 -9.56
CA THR A 86 -2.53 1.39 -10.59
C THR A 86 -1.45 0.31 -10.56
N CYS A 87 -0.18 0.71 -10.44
CA CYS A 87 0.93 -0.25 -10.40
C CYS A 87 1.00 -1.04 -9.11
N LEU A 88 0.71 -0.41 -7.97
CA LEU A 88 0.65 -1.08 -6.67
C LEU A 88 -0.50 -2.08 -6.62
N VAL A 89 -1.71 -1.70 -7.05
CA VAL A 89 -2.88 -2.59 -7.11
C VAL A 89 -2.57 -3.79 -7.98
N GLY A 90 -2.06 -3.56 -9.20
CA GLY A 90 -1.68 -4.65 -10.09
C GLY A 90 -0.47 -5.47 -9.60
N TYR A 91 0.31 -4.99 -8.63
CA TYR A 91 1.34 -5.80 -7.95
C TYR A 91 0.70 -6.70 -6.90
N MET A 92 -0.15 -6.11 -6.05
CA MET A 92 -0.82 -6.79 -4.94
C MET A 92 -1.80 -7.85 -5.43
N GLU A 93 -2.56 -7.60 -6.51
CA GLU A 93 -3.46 -8.61 -7.10
C GLU A 93 -2.73 -9.86 -7.62
N ASN A 94 -1.43 -9.77 -7.90
CA ASN A 94 -0.62 -10.87 -8.42
C ASN A 94 0.27 -11.52 -7.35
N ASN A 95 0.12 -11.13 -6.08
CA ASN A 95 0.91 -11.65 -4.97
C ASN A 95 0.02 -11.96 -3.76
N ASP A 96 0.44 -12.92 -2.94
CA ASP A 96 -0.26 -13.27 -1.71
C ASP A 96 0.19 -12.35 -0.57
N ALA A 97 -0.54 -11.26 -0.36
CA ALA A 97 -0.24 -10.29 0.68
C ALA A 97 -1.51 -9.60 1.20
N ASP A 98 -1.57 -9.43 2.52
CA ASP A 98 -2.60 -8.64 3.19
C ASP A 98 -2.25 -7.15 3.13
N TRP A 99 -3.23 -6.28 3.36
CA TRP A 99 -3.03 -4.83 3.24
C TRP A 99 -3.94 -4.00 4.15
N ALA A 100 -3.53 -2.77 4.41
CA ALA A 100 -4.34 -1.74 5.04
C ALA A 100 -4.10 -0.37 4.36
N HIS A 101 -5.20 0.28 3.97
CA HIS A 101 -5.17 1.62 3.38
C HIS A 101 -4.91 2.66 4.48
N TRP A 102 -3.98 3.58 4.23
CA TRP A 102 -3.78 4.79 5.01
C TRP A 102 -4.64 5.92 4.46
N ALA A 103 -5.71 6.34 5.13
CA ALA A 103 -6.27 5.79 6.37
C ALA A 103 -7.80 5.82 6.29
N VAL A 104 -8.49 5.23 7.28
CA VAL A 104 -9.97 5.26 7.32
C VAL A 104 -10.51 6.67 7.57
N GLN A 105 -9.81 7.46 8.39
CA GLN A 105 -10.28 8.75 8.90
C GLN A 105 -10.60 9.80 7.84
N GLY A 106 -11.54 10.69 8.14
CA GLY A 106 -11.91 11.83 7.27
C GLY A 106 -11.32 13.18 7.68
N SER A 107 -10.96 13.33 8.95
CA SER A 107 -10.37 14.56 9.49
C SER A 107 -9.51 14.25 10.71
N TYR A 108 -8.71 15.23 11.12
CA TYR A 108 -7.93 15.19 12.36
C TYR A 108 -8.50 16.16 13.38
N TYR A 109 -8.49 15.77 14.65
CA TYR A 109 -8.69 16.75 15.73
C TYR A 109 -7.64 17.87 15.66
N VAL A 110 -6.37 17.51 15.47
CA VAL A 110 -5.28 18.45 15.18
C VAL A 110 -4.27 17.79 14.24
N ARG A 111 -3.85 18.50 13.19
CA ARG A 111 -2.68 18.15 12.36
C ARG A 111 -1.96 19.41 11.91
N ASP A 112 -0.63 19.37 11.95
CA ASP A 112 0.22 20.50 11.50
C ASP A 112 -0.21 21.85 12.11
N LYS A 113 -0.52 21.84 13.41
CA LYS A 113 -1.01 22.99 14.20
C LYS A 113 -2.36 23.58 13.73
N THR A 114 -3.06 22.87 12.86
CA THR A 114 -4.41 23.20 12.41
C THR A 114 -5.40 22.29 13.13
N VAL A 115 -6.39 22.89 13.80
CA VAL A 115 -7.52 22.17 14.38
C VAL A 115 -8.46 21.76 13.25
N ASP A 116 -9.06 20.58 13.37
CA ASP A 116 -10.08 20.10 12.42
C ASP A 116 -9.58 20.03 10.97
N TYR A 117 -8.38 19.45 10.81
CA TYR A 117 -7.71 19.37 9.53
C TYR A 117 -8.36 18.30 8.65
N ASN A 118 -8.78 18.67 7.45
CA ASN A 118 -9.37 17.76 6.48
C ASN A 118 -8.33 16.77 5.91
N GLU A 119 -8.51 15.47 6.13
CA GLU A 119 -7.60 14.42 5.64
C GLU A 119 -7.94 14.03 4.20
N THR A 120 -7.25 14.60 3.22
CA THR A 120 -7.53 14.39 1.80
C THR A 120 -7.09 13.02 1.24
N TRP A 121 -6.32 12.24 2.01
CA TRP A 121 -5.87 10.87 1.67
C TRP A 121 -6.75 9.80 2.35
N GLY A 122 -7.67 10.23 3.20
CA GLY A 122 -8.57 9.38 3.96
C GLY A 122 -9.65 8.72 3.11
N ALA A 123 -10.05 7.50 3.48
CA ALA A 123 -11.13 6.78 2.83
C ALA A 123 -12.48 7.47 3.06
N LEU A 124 -12.74 7.96 4.28
CA LEU A 124 -13.96 8.69 4.62
C LEU A 124 -13.84 10.17 4.26
N ASP A 125 -14.98 10.76 3.89
CA ASP A 125 -15.14 12.19 3.71
C ASP A 125 -14.98 12.95 5.03
N TYR A 126 -14.87 14.28 4.95
CA TYR A 126 -14.64 15.12 6.12
C TYR A 126 -15.76 15.00 7.18
N GLU A 127 -16.99 14.73 6.74
CA GLU A 127 -18.18 14.55 7.59
C GLU A 127 -18.25 13.17 8.26
N TRP A 128 -17.30 12.26 7.95
CA TRP A 128 -17.30 10.87 8.40
C TRP A 128 -18.58 10.11 8.05
N SER A 129 -19.19 10.46 6.91
CA SER A 129 -20.52 10.02 6.52
C SER A 129 -20.54 9.12 5.28
N ASP A 130 -19.57 9.29 4.39
CA ASP A 130 -19.44 8.51 3.15
C ASP A 130 -17.96 8.38 2.73
N TRP A 131 -17.71 7.68 1.63
CA TRP A 131 -16.42 7.66 0.96
C TRP A 131 -16.05 9.05 0.44
N ARG A 132 -14.84 9.50 0.74
CA ARG A 132 -14.28 10.75 0.19
C ARG A 132 -14.27 10.77 -1.32
N ASN A 133 -13.87 9.65 -1.91
CA ASN A 133 -13.91 9.42 -3.33
C ASN A 133 -14.74 8.15 -3.59
N PRO A 134 -15.98 8.29 -4.11
CA PRO A 134 -16.85 7.14 -4.39
C PRO A 134 -16.27 6.13 -5.38
N LYS A 135 -15.23 6.51 -6.14
CA LYS A 135 -14.54 5.61 -7.08
C LYS A 135 -13.38 4.84 -6.44
N PHE A 136 -12.86 5.28 -5.30
CA PHE A 136 -11.63 4.73 -4.71
C PHE A 136 -11.71 3.24 -4.41
N LYS A 137 -12.83 2.77 -3.84
CA LYS A 137 -13.04 1.34 -3.60
C LYS A 137 -12.90 0.50 -4.88
N GLY A 138 -13.39 1.02 -6.02
CA GLY A 138 -13.26 0.35 -7.32
C GLY A 138 -11.83 0.39 -7.87
N MET A 139 -11.05 1.42 -7.55
CA MET A 139 -9.65 1.53 -7.96
C MET A 139 -8.76 0.46 -7.31
N LEU A 140 -9.14 -0.09 -6.16
CA LEU A 140 -8.42 -1.19 -5.50
C LEU A 140 -8.66 -2.57 -6.15
N GLY A 141 -9.50 -2.65 -7.19
CA GLY A 141 -9.69 -3.85 -7.99
C GLY A 141 -10.03 -5.09 -7.16
N ASN A 142 -9.32 -6.18 -7.42
CA ASN A 142 -9.46 -7.47 -6.75
C ASN A 142 -8.65 -7.58 -5.45
N MET A 143 -8.02 -6.50 -4.96
CA MET A 143 -7.37 -6.55 -3.64
C MET A 143 -8.36 -6.88 -2.51
N PHE A 144 -9.65 -6.60 -2.69
CA PHE A 144 -10.71 -7.02 -1.76
C PHE A 144 -11.11 -8.50 -1.89
N ALA A 145 -10.72 -9.17 -2.98
CA ALA A 145 -11.04 -10.57 -3.18
C ALA A 145 -10.11 -11.45 -2.32
N VAL A 146 -10.71 -12.26 -1.45
CA VAL A 146 -9.98 -13.31 -0.74
C VAL A 146 -9.73 -14.43 -1.74
N THR A 147 -8.57 -14.37 -2.40
CA THR A 147 -8.20 -15.32 -3.46
C THR A 147 -7.36 -16.49 -2.97
N GLN A 148 -6.81 -16.40 -1.75
CA GLN A 148 -5.95 -17.42 -1.14
C GLN A 148 -6.34 -17.65 0.32
N GLY A 149 -6.08 -18.86 0.81
CA GLY A 149 -6.37 -19.29 2.18
C GLY A 149 -5.14 -19.98 2.80
N PRO A 150 -5.20 -20.31 4.10
CA PRO A 150 -4.09 -20.95 4.81
C PRO A 150 -3.70 -22.33 4.25
#